data_AF-A0A6P4I6P0-F1
#
_entry.id   AF-A0A6P4I6P0-F1
#
_cell.length_a   1.000
_cell.length_b   1.000
_cell.length_c   1.000
_cell.angle_alpha   90.00
_cell.angle_beta   90.00
_cell.angle_gamma   90.00
#
_symmetry.space_group_name_H-M   'P 1'
#
loop_
_entity.id
_entity.type
_entity.pdbx_description
1 polymer ?
#
loop_
_entity_poly.entity_id
_entity_poly.type
_entity_poly.pdbx_seq_one_letter_code
_entity_poly.pdbx_strand_id
1 'polypeptide(L)'
;MEGKQMKLEDKLEKYWRRLFYLQPLSEPTALDLSELDYFGVFSVRDPLAPDRRLWHIYSCSQPEILQVGDKIRQKYGKKNVWEIYQKPIYSGVGFRSIVKRHFSNLKWITEGNLLEAPEKSHYNDERVLKDVGDLHNKEQRRLFDYIMVQHDWFRRYNDQKPPPR
;
A
#
# COMPACT_ATOMS: atom_id res chain seq x y z
N MET A 1 -7.15 -33.45 -22.57
CA MET A 1 -6.81 -32.88 -21.25
C MET A 1 -5.98 -31.63 -21.51
N GLU A 2 -6.59 -30.46 -21.47
CA GLU A 2 -5.87 -29.19 -21.60
C GLU A 2 -4.91 -29.05 -20.42
N GLY A 3 -3.61 -28.97 -20.72
CA GLY A 3 -2.60 -28.71 -19.72
C GLY A 3 -2.81 -27.32 -19.14
N LYS A 4 -3.39 -27.24 -17.93
CA LYS A 4 -3.56 -26.00 -17.18
C LYS A 4 -2.17 -25.39 -16.99
N GLN A 5 -1.84 -24.36 -17.76
CA GLN A 5 -0.57 -23.68 -17.72
C GLN A 5 -0.37 -23.10 -16.31
N MET A 6 0.49 -23.72 -15.51
CA MET A 6 0.79 -23.24 -14.15
C MET A 6 1.37 -21.82 -14.25
N LYS A 7 0.72 -20.86 -13.61
CA LYS A 7 1.22 -19.50 -13.56
C LYS A 7 2.32 -19.38 -12.51
N LEU A 8 3.13 -18.33 -12.62
CA LEU A 8 4.21 -18.07 -11.65
C LEU A 8 3.64 -17.86 -10.25
N GLU A 9 2.48 -17.20 -10.15
CA GLU A 9 1.78 -16.93 -8.89
C GLU A 9 1.39 -18.22 -8.18
N ASP A 10 0.89 -19.23 -8.92
CA ASP A 10 0.51 -20.53 -8.36
C ASP A 10 1.70 -21.25 -7.70
N LYS A 11 2.90 -21.12 -8.30
CA LYS A 11 4.14 -21.68 -7.74
C LYS A 11 4.61 -20.90 -6.51
N LEU A 12 4.46 -19.57 -6.52
CA LEU A 12 4.84 -18.70 -5.42
C LEU A 12 3.98 -18.97 -4.18
N GLU A 13 2.66 -19.11 -4.32
CA GLU A 13 1.77 -19.40 -3.19
C GLU A 13 2.16 -20.71 -2.49
N LYS A 14 2.38 -21.78 -3.26
CA LYS A 14 2.83 -23.07 -2.73
C LYS A 14 4.16 -22.93 -1.97
N TYR A 15 5.08 -22.13 -2.50
CA TYR A 15 6.36 -21.88 -1.85
C TYR A 15 6.19 -21.08 -0.55
N TRP A 16 5.39 -20.02 -0.56
CA TRP A 16 5.10 -19.20 0.61
C TRP A 16 4.40 -19.99 1.71
N ARG A 17 3.42 -20.85 1.38
CA ARG A 17 2.78 -21.72 2.37
C ARG A 17 3.79 -22.60 3.09
N ARG A 18 4.76 -23.17 2.36
CA ARG A 18 5.87 -23.93 2.97
C ARG A 18 6.75 -23.05 3.84
N LEU A 19 7.09 -21.87 3.35
CA LEU A 19 7.94 -20.90 4.04
C LEU A 19 7.36 -20.48 5.41
N PHE A 20 6.05 -20.30 5.45
CA PHE A 20 5.31 -19.85 6.63
C PHE A 20 4.62 -20.98 7.40
N TYR A 21 4.95 -22.25 7.12
CA TYR A 21 4.38 -23.43 7.78
C TYR A 21 2.84 -23.50 7.74
N LEU A 22 2.25 -22.96 6.68
CA LEU A 22 0.82 -23.04 6.41
C LEU A 22 0.50 -24.38 5.75
N GLN A 23 -0.72 -24.88 5.96
CA GLN A 23 -1.17 -26.10 5.31
C GLN A 23 -1.09 -25.94 3.77
N PRO A 24 -0.51 -26.95 3.07
CA PRO A 24 -0.48 -26.95 1.62
C PRO A 24 -1.91 -27.08 1.08
N LEU A 25 -2.24 -26.31 0.05
CA LEU A 25 -3.47 -26.50 -0.70
C LEU A 25 -3.21 -27.37 -1.92
N SER A 26 -4.20 -28.21 -2.23
CA SER A 26 -4.22 -29.04 -3.44
C SER A 26 -4.47 -28.21 -4.71
N GLU A 27 -5.16 -27.07 -4.56
CA GLU A 27 -5.51 -26.16 -5.65
C GLU A 27 -4.95 -24.76 -5.38
N PRO A 28 -4.52 -24.02 -6.42
CA PRO A 28 -4.12 -22.63 -6.27
C PRO A 28 -5.27 -21.79 -5.72
N THR A 29 -4.98 -20.91 -4.76
CA THR A 29 -5.95 -19.91 -4.30
C THR A 29 -6.08 -18.88 -5.41
N ALA A 30 -7.30 -18.70 -5.93
CA ALA A 30 -7.57 -17.62 -6.87
C ALA A 30 -7.27 -16.28 -6.20
N LEU A 31 -6.45 -15.44 -6.85
CA LEU A 31 -6.18 -14.09 -6.37
C LEU A 31 -7.44 -13.24 -6.50
N ASP A 32 -8.14 -13.01 -5.39
CA ASP A 32 -9.25 -12.08 -5.34
C ASP A 32 -8.70 -10.65 -5.19
N LEU A 33 -8.72 -9.90 -6.29
CA LEU A 33 -8.25 -8.51 -6.28
C LEU A 33 -9.15 -7.60 -5.41
N SER A 34 -10.38 -8.03 -5.09
CA SER A 34 -11.28 -7.27 -4.23
C SER A 34 -10.80 -7.20 -2.78
N GLU A 35 -9.96 -8.14 -2.35
CA GLU A 35 -9.33 -8.15 -1.02
C GLU A 35 -8.08 -7.24 -0.93
N LEU A 36 -7.61 -6.70 -2.06
CA LEU A 36 -6.45 -5.81 -2.05
C LEU A 36 -6.82 -4.45 -1.48
N ASP A 37 -6.09 -4.05 -0.45
CA ASP A 37 -6.08 -2.68 0.05
C ASP A 37 -5.30 -1.78 -0.90
N TYR A 38 -5.87 -0.61 -1.17
CA TYR A 38 -5.24 0.47 -1.89
C TYR A 38 -5.04 1.66 -0.98
N PHE A 39 -3.96 2.39 -1.23
CA PHE A 39 -3.73 3.72 -0.68
C PHE A 39 -3.69 4.73 -1.80
N GLY A 40 -4.35 5.86 -1.59
CA GLY A 40 -4.29 6.94 -2.53
C GLY A 40 -4.26 8.31 -1.88
N VAL A 41 -3.94 9.29 -2.71
CA VAL A 41 -3.80 10.69 -2.32
C VAL A 41 -4.54 11.53 -3.34
N PHE A 42 -5.46 12.36 -2.86
CA PHE A 42 -6.05 13.44 -3.61
C PHE A 42 -5.37 14.74 -3.26
N SER A 43 -5.00 15.56 -4.25
CA SER A 43 -4.76 16.97 -4.01
C SER A 43 -6.10 17.69 -3.95
N VAL A 44 -6.24 18.59 -2.98
CA VAL A 44 -7.45 19.36 -2.71
C VAL A 44 -7.11 20.85 -2.75
N ARG A 45 -7.81 21.61 -3.60
CA ARG A 45 -7.74 23.08 -3.57
C ARG A 45 -8.88 23.64 -2.75
N ASP A 46 -8.57 24.58 -1.86
CA ASP A 46 -9.55 25.37 -1.14
C ASP A 46 -9.80 26.68 -1.92
N PRO A 47 -10.99 26.89 -2.53
CA PRO A 47 -11.28 28.11 -3.27
C PRO A 47 -11.29 29.36 -2.38
N LEU A 48 -11.57 29.21 -1.08
CA LEU A 48 -11.63 30.32 -0.13
C LEU A 48 -10.26 30.69 0.41
N ALA A 49 -9.28 29.79 0.26
CA ALA A 49 -7.92 29.97 0.76
C ALA A 49 -6.92 29.28 -0.18
N PRO A 50 -6.67 29.85 -1.38
CA PRO A 50 -5.88 29.21 -2.44
C PRO A 50 -4.41 28.96 -2.06
N ASP A 51 -3.91 29.67 -1.04
CA ASP A 51 -2.55 29.49 -0.53
C ASP A 51 -2.42 28.24 0.37
N ARG A 52 -3.54 27.69 0.86
CA ARG A 52 -3.55 26.46 1.65
C ARG A 52 -3.29 25.27 0.75
N ARG A 53 -2.32 24.45 1.16
CA ARG A 53 -1.94 23.24 0.42
C ARG A 53 -2.47 22.03 1.17
N LEU A 54 -3.49 21.41 0.60
CA LEU A 54 -4.26 20.35 1.23
C LEU A 54 -4.18 19.07 0.38
N TRP A 55 -3.98 17.95 1.07
CA TRP A 55 -4.07 16.63 0.47
C TRP A 55 -4.95 15.74 1.31
N HIS A 56 -5.77 14.92 0.67
CA HIS A 56 -6.61 13.96 1.35
C HIS A 56 -6.12 12.56 1.03
N ILE A 57 -5.62 11.86 2.06
CA ILE A 57 -5.18 10.48 1.95
C ILE A 57 -6.36 9.53 2.20
N TYR A 58 -6.35 8.37 1.57
CA TYR A 58 -7.36 7.34 1.83
C TYR A 58 -6.74 5.96 1.77
N SER A 59 -7.40 5.01 2.41
CA SER A 59 -7.14 3.58 2.24
C SER A 59 -8.47 2.83 2.17
N CYS A 60 -8.64 1.96 1.18
CA CYS A 60 -9.86 1.17 1.00
C CYS A 60 -9.58 -0.08 0.17
N SER A 61 -10.55 -1.00 0.13
CA SER A 61 -10.48 -2.14 -0.78
C SER A 61 -10.67 -1.68 -2.24
N GLN A 62 -10.27 -2.50 -3.21
CA GLN A 62 -10.38 -2.16 -4.64
C GLN A 62 -11.80 -1.74 -5.07
N PRO A 63 -12.90 -2.44 -4.68
CA PRO A 63 -14.25 -2.08 -5.10
C PRO A 63 -14.72 -0.73 -4.55
N GLU A 64 -14.14 -0.28 -3.43
CA GLU A 64 -14.55 0.93 -2.73
C GLU A 64 -13.92 2.22 -3.29
N ILE A 65 -12.88 2.11 -4.13
CA ILE A 65 -12.09 3.25 -4.62
C ILE A 65 -12.98 4.32 -5.27
N LEU A 66 -13.90 3.89 -6.14
CA LEU A 66 -14.83 4.82 -6.82
C LEU A 66 -15.73 5.54 -5.82
N GLN A 67 -16.29 4.81 -4.85
CA GLN A 67 -17.17 5.37 -3.83
C GLN A 67 -16.43 6.37 -2.94
N VAL A 68 -15.19 6.07 -2.55
CA VAL A 68 -14.33 6.97 -1.76
C VAL A 68 -14.02 8.23 -2.56
N GLY A 69 -13.63 8.10 -3.83
CA GLY A 69 -13.38 9.23 -4.71
C GLY A 69 -14.59 10.15 -4.85
N ASP A 70 -15.78 9.58 -5.02
CA ASP A 70 -17.01 10.37 -5.13
C ASP A 70 -17.40 11.06 -3.83
N LYS A 71 -17.25 10.41 -2.67
CA LYS A 71 -17.46 11.04 -1.36
C LYS A 71 -16.55 12.26 -1.16
N ILE A 72 -15.27 12.15 -1.53
CA ILE A 72 -14.30 13.25 -1.39
C ILE A 72 -14.66 14.39 -2.35
N ARG A 73 -15.01 14.07 -3.62
CA ARG A 73 -15.43 15.08 -4.61
C ARG A 73 -16.75 15.76 -4.23
N GLN A 74 -17.67 15.07 -3.57
CA GLN A 74 -18.89 15.67 -3.02
C GLN A 74 -18.56 16.66 -1.90
N LYS A 75 -17.60 16.32 -1.03
CA LYS A 75 -17.20 17.16 0.11
C LYS A 75 -16.49 18.45 -0.31
N TYR A 76 -15.53 18.37 -1.24
CA TYR A 76 -14.66 19.50 -1.60
C TYR A 76 -14.97 20.13 -2.97
N GLY A 77 -15.87 19.51 -3.73
CA GLY A 77 -16.21 19.91 -5.10
C GLY A 77 -15.36 19.19 -6.14
N LYS A 78 -16.01 18.60 -7.16
CA LYS A 78 -15.37 17.81 -8.22
C LYS A 78 -14.25 18.56 -8.96
N LYS A 79 -14.37 19.87 -9.13
CA LYS A 79 -13.38 20.72 -9.82
C LYS A 79 -12.18 21.11 -8.96
N ASN A 80 -12.17 20.74 -7.68
CA ASN A 80 -11.13 21.13 -6.72
C ASN A 80 -10.32 19.93 -6.21
N VAL A 81 -10.63 18.73 -6.70
CA VAL A 81 -10.10 17.46 -6.21
C VAL A 81 -9.59 16.64 -7.39
N TRP A 82 -8.34 16.20 -7.32
CA TRP A 82 -7.73 15.31 -8.30
C TRP A 82 -6.92 14.24 -7.60
N GLU A 83 -7.09 13.01 -8.06
CA GLU A 83 -6.28 11.88 -7.60
C GLU A 83 -4.89 12.00 -8.22
N ILE A 84 -3.88 12.00 -7.37
CA ILE A 84 -2.48 12.17 -7.77
C ILE A 84 -1.63 10.93 -7.46
N TYR A 85 -2.15 10.03 -6.62
CA TYR A 85 -1.50 8.78 -6.24
C TYR A 85 -2.54 7.70 -5.97
N GLN A 86 -2.25 6.49 -6.46
CA GLN A 86 -2.96 5.28 -6.08
C GLN A 86 -2.03 4.08 -6.25
N LYS A 87 -1.83 3.29 -5.18
CA LYS A 87 -1.06 2.05 -5.23
C LYS A 87 -1.66 0.99 -4.32
N PRO A 88 -1.54 -0.31 -4.68
CA PRO A 88 -1.87 -1.38 -3.75
C PRO A 88 -0.87 -1.37 -2.59
N ILE A 89 -1.36 -1.74 -1.42
CA ILE A 89 -0.59 -1.79 -0.17
C ILE A 89 -0.97 -3.04 0.62
N TYR A 90 -0.11 -3.42 1.55
CA TYR A 90 -0.33 -4.61 2.37
C TYR A 90 -1.35 -4.35 3.50
N SER A 91 -1.31 -3.17 4.11
CA SER A 91 -2.23 -2.80 5.20
C SER A 91 -2.64 -1.34 5.11
N GLY A 92 -3.92 -1.09 4.81
CA GLY A 92 -4.52 0.25 4.77
C GLY A 92 -4.22 1.10 5.99
N VAL A 93 -4.57 0.55 7.16
CA VAL A 93 -4.39 1.21 8.46
C VAL A 93 -2.91 1.43 8.78
N GLY A 94 -2.07 0.41 8.51
CA GLY A 94 -0.64 0.46 8.76
C GLY A 94 0.04 1.57 7.95
N PHE A 95 -0.13 1.56 6.63
CA PHE A 95 0.52 2.52 5.75
C PHE A 95 0.02 3.95 5.98
N ARG A 96 -1.29 4.14 6.18
CA ARG A 96 -1.87 5.45 6.55
C ARG A 96 -1.21 6.01 7.82
N SER A 97 -0.98 5.18 8.84
CA SER A 97 -0.31 5.61 10.06
C SER A 97 1.14 6.06 9.83
N ILE A 98 1.86 5.36 8.94
CA ILE A 98 3.24 5.70 8.55
C ILE A 98 3.28 7.06 7.85
N VAL A 99 2.38 7.28 6.88
CA VAL A 99 2.27 8.54 6.14
C VAL A 99 1.93 9.69 7.08
N LYS A 100 0.89 9.53 7.92
CA LYS A 100 0.50 10.56 8.89
C LYS A 100 1.65 10.92 9.83
N ARG A 101 2.36 9.91 10.36
CA ARG A 101 3.51 10.13 11.25
C ARG A 101 4.61 10.93 10.55
N HIS A 102 4.93 10.59 9.30
CA HIS A 102 5.94 11.29 8.52
C HIS A 102 5.62 12.79 8.39
N PHE A 103 4.43 13.13 7.91
CA PHE A 103 4.04 14.53 7.72
C PHE A 103 3.84 15.27 9.05
N SER A 104 3.36 14.61 10.09
CA SER A 104 3.27 15.21 11.44
C SER A 104 4.66 15.62 11.96
N ASN A 105 5.70 14.82 11.70
CA ASN A 105 7.09 15.16 12.06
C ASN A 105 7.62 16.37 11.28
N LEU A 106 7.05 16.67 10.11
CA LEU A 106 7.31 17.88 9.33
C LEU A 106 6.47 19.08 9.81
N LYS A 107 5.78 18.95 10.95
CA LYS A 107 4.87 19.95 11.54
C LYS A 107 3.62 20.24 10.70
N TRP A 108 3.19 19.29 9.88
CA TRP A 108 1.92 19.40 9.17
C TRP A 108 0.74 19.12 10.10
N ILE A 109 -0.41 19.69 9.76
CA ILE A 109 -1.68 19.33 10.40
C ILE A 109 -2.17 18.02 9.75
N THR A 110 -2.39 16.99 10.56
CA THR A 110 -2.76 15.63 10.09
C THR A 110 -4.07 15.14 10.71
N GLU A 111 -5.13 15.93 10.54
CA GLU A 111 -6.46 15.64 11.09
C GLU A 111 -7.22 14.62 10.23
N GLY A 112 -7.59 13.48 10.84
CA GLY A 112 -8.30 12.42 10.13
C GLY A 112 -7.52 11.95 8.90
N ASN A 113 -8.07 12.20 7.71
CA ASN A 113 -7.50 11.89 6.40
C ASN A 113 -6.91 13.10 5.67
N LEU A 114 -6.97 14.28 6.28
CA LEU A 114 -6.43 15.50 5.71
C LEU A 114 -4.97 15.67 6.13
N LEU A 115 -4.15 16.07 5.18
CA LEU A 115 -2.79 16.53 5.36
C LEU A 115 -2.73 17.98 4.90
N GLU A 116 -2.37 18.88 5.79
CA GLU A 116 -2.22 20.29 5.49
C GLU A 116 -0.81 20.75 5.82
N ALA A 117 -0.13 21.29 4.80
CA ALA A 117 1.20 21.83 4.98
C ALA A 117 1.15 23.17 5.72
N PRO A 118 2.23 23.52 6.46
CA PRO A 118 2.35 24.84 7.07
C PRO A 118 2.21 25.97 6.04
N GLU A 119 1.76 27.13 6.50
CA GLU A 119 1.70 28.34 5.68
C GLU A 119 3.07 28.63 5.03
N LYS A 120 3.06 29.05 3.77
CA LYS A 120 4.27 29.32 2.96
C LYS A 120 5.19 28.12 2.75
N SER A 121 4.73 26.89 3.01
CA SER A 121 5.47 25.68 2.68
C SER A 121 5.81 25.62 1.19
N HIS A 122 6.98 25.07 0.86
CA HIS A 122 7.37 24.82 -0.54
C HIS A 122 6.80 23.52 -1.12
N TYR A 123 6.04 22.74 -0.34
CA TYR A 123 5.50 21.45 -0.78
C TYR A 123 4.43 21.57 -1.86
N ASN A 124 4.66 21.01 -3.03
CA ASN A 124 3.67 20.83 -4.08
C ASN A 124 3.29 19.34 -4.19
N ASP A 125 2.38 19.02 -5.10
CA ASP A 125 1.93 17.64 -5.36
C ASP A 125 3.14 16.71 -5.62
N GLU A 126 4.09 17.12 -6.46
CA GLU A 126 5.27 16.31 -6.78
C GLU A 126 6.11 15.93 -5.56
N ARG A 127 6.35 16.88 -4.63
CA ARG A 127 7.09 16.60 -3.40
C ARG A 127 6.33 15.66 -2.47
N VAL A 128 5.01 15.83 -2.35
CA VAL A 128 4.17 14.93 -1.56
C VAL A 128 4.18 13.53 -2.16
N LEU A 129 4.05 13.42 -3.48
CA LEU A 129 4.11 12.14 -4.19
C LEU A 129 5.45 11.45 -4.03
N LYS A 130 6.54 12.20 -4.05
CA LYS A 130 7.87 11.67 -3.80
C LYS A 130 7.98 11.10 -2.39
N ASP A 131 7.60 11.87 -1.36
CA ASP A 131 7.71 11.42 0.03
C ASP A 131 6.80 10.20 0.30
N VAL A 132 5.56 10.22 -0.20
CA VAL A 132 4.62 9.08 -0.09
C VAL A 132 5.16 7.86 -0.85
N GLY A 133 5.70 8.05 -2.05
CA GLY A 133 6.32 6.98 -2.84
C GLY A 133 7.53 6.37 -2.14
N ASP A 134 8.39 7.18 -1.53
CA ASP A 134 9.53 6.72 -0.75
C ASP A 134 9.11 5.93 0.49
N LEU A 135 8.03 6.34 1.16
CA LEU A 135 7.44 5.59 2.26
C LEU A 135 6.87 4.25 1.80
N HIS A 136 6.17 4.23 0.66
CA HIS A 136 5.62 3.00 0.05
C HIS A 136 6.73 2.02 -0.29
N ASN A 137 7.79 2.49 -0.96
CA ASN A 137 8.96 1.68 -1.31
C ASN A 137 9.66 1.12 -0.05
N LYS A 138 9.75 1.89 1.03
CA LYS A 138 10.30 1.42 2.31
C LYS A 138 9.44 0.33 2.93
N GLU A 139 8.11 0.43 2.85
CA GLU A 139 7.21 -0.62 3.34
C GLU A 139 7.37 -1.90 2.51
N GLN A 140 7.37 -1.80 1.18
CA GLN A 140 7.59 -2.93 0.29
C GLN A 140 8.93 -3.61 0.56
N ARG A 141 9.98 -2.81 0.79
CA ARG A 141 11.31 -3.33 1.13
C ARG A 141 11.30 -4.11 2.45
N ARG A 142 10.61 -3.61 3.49
CA ARG A 142 10.49 -4.31 4.78
C ARG A 142 9.81 -5.68 4.63
N LEU A 143 8.73 -5.75 3.84
CA LEU A 143 8.05 -7.01 3.55
C LEU A 143 8.96 -7.99 2.82
N PHE A 144 9.66 -7.51 1.79
CA PHE A 144 10.63 -8.32 1.06
C PHE A 144 11.74 -8.85 1.99
N ASP A 145 12.35 -7.98 2.80
CA ASP A 145 13.41 -8.37 3.73
C ASP A 145 12.90 -9.41 4.75
N TYR A 146 11.67 -9.26 5.24
CA TYR A 146 11.05 -10.25 6.13
C TYR A 146 10.89 -11.62 5.44
N ILE A 147 10.40 -11.65 4.20
CA ILE A 147 10.27 -12.88 3.41
C ILE A 147 11.65 -13.53 3.19
N MET A 148 12.68 -12.74 2.91
CA MET A 148 14.04 -13.23 2.71
C MET A 148 14.65 -13.85 3.97
N VAL A 149 14.39 -13.26 5.14
CA VAL A 149 14.80 -13.86 6.43
C VAL A 149 14.14 -15.21 6.64
N GLN A 150 12.84 -15.33 6.35
CA GLN A 150 12.12 -16.61 6.46
C GLN A 150 12.63 -17.65 5.46
N HIS A 151 12.92 -17.24 4.22
CA HIS A 151 13.58 -18.06 3.20
C HIS A 151 14.90 -18.64 3.70
N ASP A 152 15.75 -17.80 4.26
CA ASP A 152 17.05 -18.24 4.78
C ASP A 152 16.92 -19.17 5.98
N TRP A 153 15.93 -18.92 6.85
CA TRP A 153 15.62 -19.82 7.95
C TRP A 153 15.15 -21.19 7.45
N PHE A 154 14.18 -21.21 6.52
CA PHE A 154 13.69 -22.45 5.90
C PHE A 154 14.82 -23.25 5.27
N ARG A 155 15.67 -22.62 4.46
CA ARG A 155 16.84 -23.27 3.83
C ARG A 155 17.79 -23.88 4.86
N ARG A 156 18.07 -23.18 5.97
CA ARG A 156 19.01 -23.67 6.99
C ARG A 156 18.52 -24.89 7.76
N TYR A 157 17.22 -24.99 8.01
CA TYR A 157 16.66 -26.01 8.91
C TYR A 157 15.90 -27.13 8.20
N ASN A 158 15.39 -26.90 6.98
CA ASN A 158 14.59 -27.89 6.26
C ASN A 158 15.29 -28.49 5.02
N ASP A 159 16.29 -27.83 4.44
CA ASP A 159 17.09 -28.40 3.33
C ASP A 159 18.30 -29.24 3.83
N GLN A 160 18.43 -29.46 5.14
CA GLN A 160 19.37 -30.44 5.68
C GLN A 160 18.84 -31.84 5.32
N LYS A 161 19.29 -32.37 4.17
CA LYS A 161 19.12 -33.79 3.86
C LYS A 161 19.66 -34.60 5.04
N PRO A 162 18.94 -35.65 5.49
CA PRO A 162 19.52 -36.57 6.47
C PRO A 162 20.86 -37.10 5.92
N PRO A 163 21.86 -37.36 6.78
CA PRO A 163 23.12 -37.91 6.32
C PRO A 163 22.86 -39.18 5.49
N PRO A 164 23.59 -39.39 4.38
CA PRO A 164 23.43 -40.60 3.58
C PRO A 164 23.63 -41.82 4.49
N ARG A 165 22.66 -42.75 4.44
CA ARG A 165 22.76 -44.06 5.08
C ARG A 165 23.78 -44.94 4.37
#